data_AF-A0A2A4W6A3-F1
#
_entry.id   AF-A0A2A4W6A3-F1
#
_cell.length_a   1.000
_cell.length_b   1.000
_cell.length_c   1.000
_cell.angle_alpha   90.00
_cell.angle_beta   90.00
_cell.angle_gamma   90.00
#
_symmetry.space_group_name_H-M   'P 1'
#
loop_
_entity.id
_entity.type
_entity.pdbx_description
1 polymer ?
#
loop_
_entity_poly.entity_id
_entity_poly.type
_entity_poly.pdbx_seq_one_letter_code
_entity_poly.pdbx_strand_id
1 'polypeptide(L)' 'MLFDGIGAGDILLANRYYCTWAIIATLMKQGSPILVQNHAQRKPNVTEGKNLGTRDHIFHWKNPKKNLGG' A
#
# COMPACT_ATOMS: atom_id res chain seq x y z
N MET A 1 -14.99 3.06 -12.96
CA MET A 1 -13.52 3.01 -12.80
C MET A 1 -13.09 1.59 -12.43
N LEU A 2 -11.78 1.32 -12.37
CA LEU A 2 -11.21 -0.03 -12.22
C LEU A 2 -11.63 -0.77 -10.92
N PHE A 3 -12.14 -0.07 -9.91
CA PHE A 3 -12.44 -0.62 -8.58
C PHE A 3 -13.90 -0.41 -8.12
N ASP A 4 -14.82 -0.04 -9.01
CA ASP A 4 -16.21 0.29 -8.64
C ASP A 4 -16.97 -0.89 -8.01
N GLY A 5 -16.53 -2.12 -8.27
CA GLY A 5 -17.11 -3.33 -7.65
C GLY A 5 -16.58 -3.67 -6.27
N ILE A 6 -15.67 -2.85 -5.72
CA ILE A 6 -15.10 -3.04 -4.39
C ILE A 6 -15.80 -2.05 -3.47
N GLY A 7 -16.47 -2.54 -2.43
CA GLY A 7 -17.12 -1.73 -1.41
C GLY A 7 -16.21 -1.42 -0.24
N ALA A 8 -16.67 -0.53 0.65
CA ALA A 8 -16.01 -0.29 1.93
C ALA A 8 -15.96 -1.60 2.75
N GLY A 9 -14.80 -1.92 3.33
CA GLY A 9 -14.58 -3.18 4.05
C GLY A 9 -14.15 -4.38 3.17
N ASP A 10 -14.37 -4.32 1.85
CA ASP A 10 -13.86 -5.35 0.94
C ASP A 10 -12.34 -5.25 0.78
N ILE A 11 -11.68 -6.39 0.58
CA ILE A 11 -10.23 -6.46 0.39
C ILE A 11 -9.89 -6.64 -1.08
N LEU A 12 -9.12 -5.70 -1.66
CA LEU A 12 -8.51 -5.94 -2.96
C LEU A 12 -7.30 -6.88 -2.81
N LEU A 13 -7.35 -8.05 -3.45
CA LEU A 13 -6.20 -8.93 -3.64
C LEU A 13 -5.63 -8.73 -5.05
N ALA A 14 -4.38 -8.30 -5.17
CA ALA A 14 -3.79 -8.00 -6.47
C ALA A 14 -2.28 -8.28 -6.53
N ASN A 15 -1.71 -8.17 -7.74
CA ASN A 15 -0.27 -8.34 -7.93
C ASN A 15 0.52 -7.03 -7.71
N ARG A 16 1.85 -7.09 -7.81
CA ARG A 16 2.75 -5.95 -7.61
C ARG A 16 2.50 -4.74 -8.53
N TYR A 17 1.79 -4.87 -9.65
CA TYR A 17 1.48 -3.73 -10.52
C TYR A 17 0.43 -2.79 -9.90
N TYR A 18 -0.33 -3.27 -8.91
CA TYR A 18 -1.37 -2.49 -8.23
C TYR A 18 -0.88 -1.79 -6.96
N CYS A 19 0.40 -1.96 -6.58
CA CYS A 19 0.93 -1.38 -5.36
C CYS A 19 1.30 0.11 -5.48
N THR A 20 0.77 0.86 -6.47
CA THR A 20 1.11 2.28 -6.62
C THR A 20 0.55 3.13 -5.48
N TRP A 21 1.18 4.28 -5.21
CA TRP A 21 0.68 5.21 -4.19
C TRP A 21 -0.74 5.71 -4.47
N ALA A 22 -1.08 5.93 -5.75
CA ALA A 22 -2.41 6.37 -6.15
C ALA A 22 -3.47 5.31 -5.83
N ILE A 23 -3.22 4.04 -6.18
CA ILE A 23 -4.16 2.93 -5.92
C ILE A 23 -4.36 2.75 -4.42
N ILE A 24 -3.27 2.70 -3.64
CA ILE A 24 -3.34 2.56 -2.17
C ILE A 24 -4.16 3.72 -1.57
N ALA A 25 -3.87 4.97 -1.96
CA ALA A 25 -4.58 6.13 -1.45
C ALA A 25 -6.07 6.14 -1.83
N THR A 26 -6.42 5.71 -3.04
CA THR A 26 -7.81 5.60 -3.49
C THR A 26 -8.59 4.58 -2.64
N LEU A 27 -8.05 3.38 -2.46
CA LEU A 27 -8.71 2.34 -1.67
C LEU A 27 -8.80 2.69 -0.18
N MET A 28 -7.75 3.33 0.37
CA MET A 28 -7.80 3.87 1.74
C MET A 28 -8.92 4.89 1.92
N LYS A 29 -9.10 5.82 0.97
CA LYS A 29 -10.22 6.80 1.01
C LYS A 29 -11.59 6.14 0.92
N GLN A 30 -11.67 5.01 0.22
CA GLN A 30 -12.88 4.20 0.10
C GLN A 30 -13.17 3.36 1.37
N GLY A 31 -12.20 3.24 2.28
CA GLY A 31 -12.32 2.36 3.44
C GLY A 31 -12.09 0.88 3.11
N SER A 32 -11.38 0.60 2.01
CA SER A 32 -11.11 -0.75 1.52
C SER A 32 -9.61 -1.05 1.67
N PRO A 33 -9.19 -2.09 2.40
CA PRO A 33 -7.80 -2.51 2.45
C PRO A 33 -7.34 -3.17 1.13
N ILE A 34 -6.02 -3.28 0.97
CA ILE A 34 -5.39 -3.93 -0.19
C ILE A 34 -4.28 -4.88 0.27
N LEU A 35 -4.23 -6.07 -0.33
CA LEU A 35 -3.16 -7.03 -0.19
C LEU A 35 -2.49 -7.25 -1.54
N VAL A 36 -1.21 -6.87 -1.63
CA VAL A 36 -0.41 -6.96 -2.85
C VAL A 36 0.99 -7.47 -2.55
N GLN A 37 1.60 -8.10 -3.55
CA GLN A 37 3.04 -8.33 -3.50
C GLN A 37 3.77 -6.99 -3.46
N ASN A 38 4.73 -6.88 -2.52
CA ASN A 38 5.51 -5.67 -2.35
C ASN A 38 6.34 -5.34 -3.62
N HIS A 39 6.46 -4.06 -3.95
CA HIS A 39 7.30 -3.63 -5.05
C HIS A 39 8.78 -3.84 -4.72
N ALA A 40 9.59 -4.30 -5.68
CA ALA A 40 11.02 -4.52 -5.46
C ALA A 40 11.78 -3.26 -5.01
N GLN A 41 11.33 -2.08 -5.43
CA GLN A 41 11.93 -0.80 -5.02
C GLN A 41 11.47 -0.32 -3.63
N ARG A 42 10.37 -0.87 -3.10
CA ARG A 42 9.90 -0.53 -1.75
C ARG A 42 10.49 -1.53 -0.77
N LYS A 43 11.71 -1.28 -0.32
CA LYS A 43 12.36 -2.15 0.67
C LYS A 43 11.73 -1.88 2.04
N PRO A 44 11.04 -2.85 2.67
CA PRO A 44 10.49 -2.66 4.00
C PRO A 44 11.64 -2.47 5.00
N ASN A 45 11.63 -1.37 5.73
CA ASN A 45 12.62 -1.17 6.78
C ASN A 45 12.15 -1.87 8.07
N VAL A 46 12.49 -3.16 8.19
CA VAL A 46 12.09 -4.02 9.31
C VAL A 46 12.50 -3.51 10.69
N THR A 47 13.48 -2.60 10.78
CA THR A 47 13.95 -2.04 12.04
C THR A 47 13.12 -0.85 12.54
N GLU A 48 12.39 -0.17 11.65
CA GLU A 48 11.56 1.00 11.98
C GLU A 48 10.07 0.66 12.17
N GLY A 49 9.71 -0.61 11.97
CA GLY A 49 8.34 -1.09 12.10
C GLY A 49 8.00 -1.59 13.50
N LYS A 50 6.71 -1.55 13.85
CA LYS A 50 6.21 -2.29 15.01
C LYS A 50 6.19 -3.77 14.67
N ASN A 51 7.02 -4.56 15.34
CA ASN A 51 7.04 -6.02 15.21
C ASN A 51 5.80 -6.61 15.89
N LEU A 52 5.03 -7.41 15.15
CA LEU A 52 3.87 -8.16 15.65
C LEU A 52 4.15 -9.67 15.75
N GLY A 53 5.24 -10.13 15.15
CA GLY A 53 5.68 -11.52 15.14
C GLY A 53 6.63 -11.81 13.98
N THR A 54 6.98 -13.09 13.83
CA THR A 54 7.85 -13.55 12.74
C THR A 54 7.24 -13.18 11.38
N ARG A 55 7.91 -12.28 10.64
CA ARG A 55 7.49 -11.75 9.32
C ARG A 55 6.21 -10.91 9.34
N ASP A 56 5.75 -10.48 10.52
CA ASP A 56 4.58 -9.59 10.65
C ASP A 56 4.99 -8.27 11.30
N HIS A 57 4.91 -7.20 10.50
CA HIS A 57 5.41 -5.88 10.88
C HIS A 57 4.51 -4.79 10.31
N ILE A 58 4.24 -3.77 11.12
CA ILE A 58 3.58 -2.54 10.68
C ILE A 58 4.64 -1.50 10.32
N PHE A 59 4.57 -0.97 9.10
CA PHE A 59 5.43 0.11 8.63
C PHE A 59 4.63 1.37 8.32
N HIS A 60 5.19 2.53 8.65
CA HIS A 60 4.65 3.80 8.20
C HIS A 60 5.49 4.31 7.04
N TRP A 61 4.94 4.24 5.83
CA TRP A 61 5.59 4.82 4.66
C TRP A 61 5.02 6.20 4.35
N LYS A 62 5.91 7.19 4.25
CA LYS A 62 5.55 8.50 3.69
C LYS A 62 5.64 8.41 2.17
N ASN A 63 4.58 8.82 1.47
CA ASN A 63 4.64 8.97 0.02
C ASN A 63 5.76 9.95 -0.31
N PRO A 64 6.83 9.53 -1.04
CA PRO A 64 7.88 10.44 -1.45
C PRO A 64 7.23 11.53 -2.29
N LYS A 65 7.30 12.78 -1.82
CA LYS A 65 6.86 13.92 -2.62
C LYS A 65 7.61 13.83 -3.95
N LYS A 66 6.87 13.82 -5.05
CA LYS A 66 7.48 13.91 -6.37
C LYS A 66 8.28 15.21 -6.36
N ASN A 67 9.60 15.14 -6.55
CA ASN A 67 10.39 16.33 -6.81
C ASN A 67 9.80 16.94 -8.09
N LEU A 68 8.98 17.97 -7.96
CA LEU A 68 8.65 18.87 -9.06
C LEU A 68 9.97 19.64 -9.28
N GLY A 69 10.87 19.05 -10.07
CA GLY A 69 12.01 19.79 -10.59
C GLY A 69 11.46 21.01 -11.32
N GLY A 70 11.90 22.19 -10.90
CA GLY A 70 11.72 23.44 -11.65
C GLY A 70 12.57 23.45 -12.91
#